data_AF-A0A2X2VKM8-F1
#
_entry.id   AF-A0A2X2VKM8-F1
#
_cell.length_a   1.000
_cell.length_b   1.000
_cell.length_c   1.000
_cell.angle_alpha   90.00
_cell.angle_beta   90.00
_cell.angle_gamma   90.00
#
_symmetry.space_group_name_H-M   'P 1'
#
loop_
_entity.id
_entity.type
_entity.pdbx_description
1 polymer ?
#
loop_
_entity_poly.entity_id
_entity_poly.type
_entity_poly.pdbx_seq_one_letter_code
_entity_poly.pdbx_strand_id
1 'polypeptide(L)' 'MHGRKISLYNMFVGKADVVNQYCQWLFPLLDEVNKQIDFSGYDSYQKRILGFMAERLFNVWIEHNKRNIKVGIQKGCKY' A
#
# COMPACT_ATOMS: atom_id res chain seq x y z
N MET A 1 -4.96 -21.78 -4.11
CA MET A 1 -5.17 -20.34 -3.85
C MET A 1 -5.91 -20.17 -2.52
N HIS A 2 -5.21 -20.11 -1.38
CA HIS A 2 -5.83 -19.91 -0.07
C HIS A 2 -4.93 -19.04 0.80
N GLY A 3 -5.26 -17.75 0.91
CA GLY A 3 -4.54 -16.82 1.75
C GLY A 3 -5.38 -15.57 1.99
N ARG A 4 -6.32 -15.64 2.94
CA ARG A 4 -6.97 -14.44 3.50
C ARG A 4 -5.93 -13.70 4.34
N LYS A 5 -5.06 -12.95 3.68
CA LYS A 5 -4.06 -12.05 4.26
C LYS A 5 -4.47 -10.65 3.84
N ILE A 6 -5.32 -10.03 4.65
CA ILE A 6 -5.75 -8.65 4.43
C ILE A 6 -4.89 -7.79 5.35
N SER A 7 -4.01 -6.97 4.78
CA SER A 7 -3.44 -5.82 5.50
C SER A 7 -4.54 -4.78 5.55
N LEU A 8 -5.25 -4.72 6.66
CA LEU A 8 -6.30 -3.73 6.88
C LEU A 8 -5.62 -2.39 7.20
N TYR A 9 -6.03 -1.32 6.50
CA TYR A 9 -5.71 0.08 6.80
C TYR A 9 -4.30 0.60 6.45
N ASN A 10 -3.62 0.06 5.42
CA ASN A 10 -2.23 0.46 5.09
C ASN A 10 -1.26 0.43 6.28
N MET A 11 -1.58 -0.30 7.36
CA MET A 11 -0.76 -0.34 8.56
C MET A 11 0.27 -1.46 8.45
N PHE A 12 1.54 -1.09 8.49
CA PHE A 12 2.66 -2.02 8.53
C PHE A 12 3.80 -1.45 9.37
N VAL A 13 4.59 -2.33 9.97
CA VAL A 13 5.81 -1.99 10.70
C VAL A 13 6.94 -2.79 10.09
N GLY A 14 8.04 -2.11 9.75
CA GLY A 14 9.19 -2.72 9.09
C GLY A 14 10.46 -1.93 9.34
N LYS A 15 11.60 -2.46 8.87
CA LYS A 15 12.88 -1.73 8.89
C LYS A 15 12.75 -0.46 8.07
N ALA A 16 13.33 0.64 8.56
CA ALA A 16 13.28 1.95 7.91
C ALA A 16 13.69 1.89 6.44
N ASP A 17 14.75 1.16 6.10
CA ASP A 17 15.22 1.02 4.70
C ASP A 17 14.19 0.38 3.79
N VAL A 18 13.47 -0.63 4.29
CA VAL A 18 12.44 -1.37 3.56
C VAL A 18 11.22 -0.49 3.32
N VAL A 19 10.81 0.27 4.34
CA VAL A 19 9.73 1.25 4.23
C VAL A 19 10.11 2.36 3.24
N ASN A 20 11.35 2.85 3.31
CA ASN A 20 11.83 3.90 2.41
C ASN A 20 11.85 3.42 0.95
N GLN A 21 12.32 2.20 0.68
CA GLN A 21 12.27 1.59 -0.66
C GLN A 21 10.84 1.46 -1.18
N TYR A 22 9.89 1.06 -0.32
CA TYR A 22 8.48 1.02 -0.69
C TYR A 22 7.94 2.42 -1.03
N CYS A 23 8.20 3.42 -0.19
CA CYS A 23 7.79 4.81 -0.42
C CYS A 23 8.37 5.39 -1.72
N GLN A 24 9.67 5.15 -1.99
CA GLN A 24 10.35 5.59 -3.21
C GLN A 24 9.74 4.97 -4.48
N TRP A 25 9.20 3.75 -4.38
CA TRP A 25 8.49 3.13 -5.49
C TRP A 25 7.03 3.61 -5.61
N LEU A 26 6.34 3.81 -4.49
CA LEU A 26 4.92 4.14 -4.44
C LEU A 26 4.63 5.58 -4.88
N PHE A 27 5.36 6.57 -4.35
CA PHE A 27 5.03 7.99 -4.56
C PHE A 27 5.08 8.42 -6.03
N PRO A 28 6.10 8.06 -6.84
CA PRO A 28 6.10 8.42 -8.26
C PRO A 28 4.91 7.83 -9.03
N LEU A 29 4.47 6.63 -8.64
CA LEU A 29 3.32 5.95 -9.21
C LEU A 29 2.02 6.68 -8.88
N LEU A 30 1.87 7.11 -7.63
CA LEU A 30 0.71 7.91 -7.20
C LEU A 30 0.70 9.29 -7.84
N ASP A 31 1.86 9.94 -7.98
CA ASP A 31 1.98 11.25 -8.63
C ASP A 31 1.58 11.18 -10.10
N GLU A 32 1.96 10.12 -10.81
CA GLU A 32 1.57 9.93 -12.21
C GLU A 32 0.06 9.73 -12.35
N VAL A 33 -0.53 8.91 -11.48
CA VAL A 33 -1.98 8.72 -11.45
C VAL A 33 -2.69 10.03 -11.07
N ASN A 34 -2.13 10.82 -10.17
CA ASN A 34 -2.65 12.13 -9.77
C ASN A 34 -2.65 13.14 -10.94
N LYS A 35 -1.74 13.02 -11.91
CA LYS A 35 -1.75 13.88 -13.12
C LYS A 35 -2.81 13.46 -14.13
N GLN A 36 -3.17 12.18 -14.17
CA GLN A 36 -4.17 11.65 -15.12
C GLN A 36 -5.61 11.80 -14.62
N ILE A 37 -5.79 11.95 -13.31
CA ILE A 37 -7.10 12.18 -12.71
C ILE A 37 -7.36 13.69 -12.65
N ASP A 38 -8.41 14.15 -13.32
CA ASP A 38 -8.91 15.51 -13.16
C ASP A 38 -9.75 15.61 -11.87
N PHE A 39 -9.24 16.37 -10.89
CA PHE A 39 -9.87 16.59 -9.59
C PHE A 39 -10.87 17.77 -9.59
N SER A 40 -11.15 18.39 -10.74
CA SER A 40 -11.97 19.60 -10.88
C SER A 40 -13.40 19.52 -10.34
N GLY A 41 -13.86 18.35 -9.87
CA GLY A 41 -15.14 18.17 -9.16
C GLY A 41 -15.12 17.14 -8.02
N TYR A 42 -13.93 16.77 -7.50
CA TYR A 42 -13.79 15.64 -6.59
C TYR A 42 -14.26 15.97 -5.15
N ASP A 43 -15.31 15.29 -4.72
CA ASP A 43 -15.80 15.31 -3.33
C ASP A 43 -14.77 14.68 -2.36
N SER A 44 -14.88 15.02 -1.08
CA SER A 44 -14.04 14.58 0.05
C SER A 44 -13.70 13.08 0.02
N TYR A 45 -14.62 12.26 -0.50
CA TYR A 45 -14.48 10.82 -0.63
C TYR A 45 -13.44 10.40 -1.68
N GLN A 46 -13.38 11.09 -2.80
CA GLN A 46 -12.54 10.69 -3.92
C GLN A 46 -11.04 10.99 -3.69
N LYS A 47 -10.71 11.83 -2.69
CA LYS A 47 -9.33 11.97 -2.19
C LYS A 47 -8.78 10.67 -1.57
N ARG A 48 -9.64 9.74 -1.13
CA ARG A 48 -9.23 8.44 -0.56
C ARG A 48 -8.93 7.37 -1.60
N ILE A 49 -9.22 7.60 -2.89
CA ILE A 49 -8.89 6.68 -3.98
C ILE A 49 -7.40 6.33 -4.02
N LEU A 50 -6.53 7.32 -3.77
CA LEU A 50 -5.09 7.09 -3.68
C LEU A 50 -4.72 6.15 -2.52
N GLY A 51 -5.41 6.25 -1.38
CA GLY A 51 -5.22 5.35 -0.24
C GLY A 51 -5.67 3.91 -0.52
N PHE A 52 -6.78 3.73 -1.22
CA PHE A 52 -7.24 2.40 -1.68
C PHE A 52 -6.30 1.81 -2.75
N MET A 53 -5.76 2.64 -3.64
CA MET A 53 -4.74 2.20 -4.59
C MET A 53 -3.45 1.80 -3.87
N ALA A 54 -3.01 2.57 -2.88
CA ALA A 54 -1.84 2.23 -2.07
C ALA A 54 -1.98 0.86 -1.40
N GLU A 55 -3.16 0.49 -0.88
CA GLU A 55 -3.37 -0.85 -0.29
C GLU A 55 -3.15 -1.98 -1.30
N ARG A 56 -3.62 -1.82 -2.55
CA ARG A 56 -3.39 -2.82 -3.60
C ARG A 56 -1.93 -2.86 -4.04
N LEU A 57 -1.33 -1.69 -4.24
CA LEU A 57 0.07 -1.56 -4.64
C LEU A 57 1.02 -2.12 -3.57
N PHE A 58 0.68 -1.97 -2.29
CA PHE A 58 1.42 -2.56 -1.18
C PHE A 58 1.50 -4.10 -1.29
N ASN A 59 0.38 -4.76 -1.58
CA ASN A 59 0.36 -6.20 -1.78
C ASN A 59 1.22 -6.63 -2.97
N VAL A 60 1.18 -5.89 -4.08
CA VAL A 60 2.00 -6.16 -5.27
C VAL A 60 3.49 -6.02 -4.94
N TRP A 61 3.86 -4.95 -4.24
CA TRP A 61 5.25 -4.71 -3.84
C TRP A 61 5.77 -5.80 -2.89
N ILE A 62 4.95 -6.24 -1.93
CA ILE A 62 5.29 -7.37 -1.06
C ILE A 62 5.48 -8.65 -1.88
N GLU A 63 4.56 -8.99 -2.78
CA GLU A 63 4.65 -10.21 -3.58
C GLU A 63 5.89 -10.22 -4.49
N HIS A 64 6.28 -9.05 -5.00
CA HIS A 64 7.51 -8.89 -5.77
C HIS A 64 8.76 -9.08 -4.89
N ASN A 65 8.75 -8.51 -3.68
CA ASN A 65 9.90 -8.52 -2.78
C ASN A 65 9.91 -9.66 -1.75
N LYS A 66 8.94 -10.59 -1.80
CA LYS A 66 8.77 -11.69 -0.83
C LYS A 66 9.97 -12.62 -0.69
N ARG A 67 10.85 -12.65 -1.69
CA ARG A 67 12.10 -13.43 -1.66
C ARG A 67 13.19 -12.76 -0.81
N ASN A 68 13.16 -11.43 -0.72
CA ASN A 68 14.15 -10.62 -0.02
C ASN A 68 13.63 -10.09 1.33
N ILE A 69 12.31 -10.04 1.51
CA ILE A 69 11.66 -9.49 2.70
C ILE A 69 10.91 -10.60 3.43
N LYS A 70 11.26 -10.81 4.72
CA LYS A 70 10.47 -11.66 5.62
C LYS A 70 9.27 -10.90 6.11
N VAL A 71 8.09 -11.20 5.57
CA VAL A 71 6.83 -10.60 6.01
C VAL A 71 6.18 -11.47 7.07
N GLY A 72 6.15 -10.98 8.31
CA GLY A 72 5.37 -11.54 9.40
C GLY A 72 4.02 -10.85 9.48
N ILE A 73 2.92 -11.62 9.40
CA ILE A 73 1.58 -11.07 9.62
C ILE A 73 1.22 -11.32 11.08
N GLN A 74 1.28 -10.28 11.90
CA GLN A 74 0.59 -10.32 13.18
C GLN A 74 -0.91 -10.22 12.89
N LYS A 75 -1.61 -11.34 13.08
CA LYS A 75 -3.06 -11.27 13.25
C LYS A 75 -3.30 -10.42 14.48
N GLY A 76 -4.00 -9.30 14.32
CA GLY A 76 -4.30 -8.36 15.38
C GLY A 76 -4.76 -9.08 16.65
N CYS A 77 -4.36 -8.54 17.79
CA CYS A 77 -4.73 -8.97 19.13
C CYS A 77 -6.10 -9.66 19.13
N LYS A 78 -6.09 -10.97 19.41
CA LYS A 78 -7.29 -11.60 19.95
C LYS A 78 -7.60 -10.83 21.24
N TYR A 79 -8.73 -10.15 21.26
CA TYR A 79 -9.37 -9.79 22.52
C TYR A 79 -9.68 -11.08 23.30
#